data_AF-A0A091LAU2-F1
#
_entry.id   AF-A0A091LAU2-F1
#
_cell.length_a   1.000
_cell.length_b   1.000
_cell.length_c   1.000
_cell.angle_alpha   90.00
_cell.angle_beta   90.00
_cell.angle_gamma   90.00
#
_symmetry.space_group_name_H-M   'P 1'
#
loop_
_entity.id
_entity.type
_entity.pdbx_description
1 polymer ?
#
loop_
_entity_poly.entity_id
_entity_poly.type
_entity_poly.pdbx_seq_one_letter_code
_entity_poly.pdbx_strand_id
1 'polypeptide(L)'
;SLLVNAAGQPRKEKVKLPSSLQGRKPNSILNKKIEDPVAGKVNTSSLATTRQHLSGFHLIPPRVMLGVLKEGCTYAATVILKNVGVNFSRFRVKQPPPHTGLRVMYTPGPV
;
A
#
# COMPACT_ATOMS: atom_id res chain seq x y z
N SER A 1 -24.26 -0.23 1.97
CA SER A 1 -25.67 -0.12 2.39
C SER A 1 -26.53 0.05 1.16
N LEU A 2 -27.55 -0.78 0.94
CA LEU A 2 -28.41 -0.62 -0.25
C LEU A 2 -29.27 0.65 -0.08
N LEU A 3 -29.18 1.56 -1.05
CA LEU A 3 -29.83 2.88 -1.03
C LEU A 3 -31.34 2.82 -1.35
N VAL A 4 -31.79 1.70 -1.90
CA VAL A 4 -33.16 1.45 -2.36
C VAL A 4 -33.72 0.19 -1.70
N ASN A 5 -35.03 0.19 -1.45
CA ASN A 5 -35.74 -0.98 -0.93
C ASN A 5 -36.02 -2.01 -2.04
N ALA A 6 -36.56 -3.18 -1.68
CA ALA A 6 -36.87 -4.24 -2.64
C ALA A 6 -37.94 -3.86 -3.68
N ALA A 7 -38.68 -2.77 -3.46
CA ALA A 7 -39.64 -2.19 -4.40
C ALA A 7 -39.05 -1.04 -5.24
N GLY A 8 -37.73 -0.84 -5.19
CA GLY A 8 -37.01 0.18 -6.00
C GLY A 8 -37.11 1.62 -5.49
N GLN A 9 -37.71 1.87 -4.33
CA GLN A 9 -37.90 3.20 -3.78
C GLN A 9 -36.75 3.62 -2.83
N PRO A 10 -36.40 4.93 -2.77
CA PRO A 10 -35.38 5.45 -1.87
C PRO A 10 -35.73 5.15 -0.41
N ARG A 11 -34.76 4.58 0.31
CA ARG A 11 -35.04 3.99 1.62
C ARG A 11 -34.85 5.00 2.76
N LYS A 12 -35.87 5.16 3.61
CA LYS A 12 -35.85 6.09 4.77
C LYS A 12 -35.32 5.47 6.08
N GLU A 13 -35.28 4.14 6.17
CA GLU A 13 -34.91 3.42 7.41
C GLU A 13 -33.75 2.42 7.20
N LYS A 14 -32.95 2.14 8.24
CA LYS A 14 -31.81 1.20 8.17
C LYS A 14 -32.27 -0.26 8.01
N VAL A 15 -31.44 -1.12 7.40
CA VAL A 15 -31.77 -2.56 7.25
C VAL A 15 -31.58 -3.21 8.62
N LYS A 16 -32.67 -3.71 9.22
CA LYS A 16 -32.55 -4.63 10.36
C LYS A 16 -32.03 -5.95 9.81
N LEU A 17 -30.76 -6.26 10.07
CA LEU A 17 -30.17 -7.53 9.66
C LEU A 17 -30.81 -8.66 10.48
N PRO A 18 -31.17 -9.79 9.85
CA PRO A 18 -31.65 -10.97 10.57
C PRO A 18 -30.59 -11.46 11.56
N SER A 19 -31.04 -12.06 12.67
CA SER A 19 -30.18 -12.53 13.77
C SER A 19 -29.09 -13.51 13.33
N SER A 20 -29.31 -14.24 12.22
CA SER A 20 -28.33 -15.15 11.61
C SER A 20 -27.09 -14.46 11.04
N LEU A 21 -27.21 -13.19 10.64
CA LEU A 21 -26.09 -12.37 10.12
C LEU A 21 -25.52 -11.42 11.18
N GLN A 22 -26.18 -11.28 12.31
CA GLN A 22 -25.63 -10.62 13.48
C GLN A 22 -24.66 -11.62 14.12
N GLY A 23 -23.39 -11.59 13.71
CA GLY A 23 -22.33 -12.49 14.18
C GLY A 23 -21.94 -12.32 15.64
N ARG A 24 -22.92 -12.37 16.56
CA ARG A 24 -22.71 -12.37 18.00
C ARG A 24 -23.25 -13.69 18.55
N LYS A 25 -22.34 -14.52 19.07
CA LYS A 25 -22.65 -15.78 19.73
C LYS A 25 -23.65 -15.50 20.88
N PRO A 26 -24.80 -16.19 20.95
CA PRO A 26 -25.68 -16.08 22.11
C PRO A 26 -24.92 -16.58 23.35
N ASN A 27 -25.05 -15.89 24.48
CA ASN A 27 -24.46 -16.24 25.79
C ASN A 27 -22.95 -16.00 25.96
N SER A 28 -22.35 -15.09 25.20
CA SER A 28 -20.99 -14.61 25.49
C SER A 28 -20.99 -13.80 26.80
N ILE A 29 -20.54 -14.43 27.87
CA ILE A 29 -20.12 -13.75 29.10
C ILE A 29 -18.88 -12.93 28.74
N LEU A 30 -18.91 -11.62 29.02
CA LEU A 30 -17.76 -10.74 28.84
C LEU A 30 -16.68 -11.16 29.84
N ASN A 31 -15.64 -11.85 29.38
CA ASN A 31 -14.51 -12.20 30.23
C ASN A 31 -13.91 -10.90 30.80
N LYS A 32 -13.95 -10.74 32.13
CA LYS A 32 -13.12 -9.75 32.82
C LYS A 32 -11.67 -10.05 32.43
N LYS A 33 -10.95 -9.04 31.96
CA LYS A 33 -9.53 -9.15 31.60
C LYS A 33 -8.73 -9.52 32.85
N ILE A 34 -8.57 -10.81 33.11
CA ILE A 34 -7.65 -11.32 34.13
C ILE A 34 -6.82 -12.40 33.45
N GLU A 35 -5.51 -12.15 33.55
CA GLU A 35 -4.34 -12.92 33.12
C GLU A 35 -4.07 -13.09 31.63
N ASP A 36 -2.93 -12.50 31.26
CA ASP A 36 -2.20 -12.72 30.02
C ASP A 36 -2.13 -14.23 29.72
N PRO A 37 -2.47 -14.67 28.49
CA PRO A 37 -2.23 -16.05 28.13
C PRO A 37 -0.72 -16.31 28.25
N VAL A 38 -0.35 -17.33 29.04
CA VAL A 38 1.00 -17.93 29.11
C VAL A 38 1.31 -18.62 27.78
N ALA A 39 1.33 -17.84 26.70
CA ALA A 39 1.85 -18.23 25.41
C ALA A 39 3.11 -17.39 25.23
N GLY A 40 4.26 -18.05 25.27
CA GLY A 40 5.60 -17.46 25.32
C GLY A 40 5.71 -16.14 24.57
N LYS A 41 5.69 -15.04 25.34
CA LYS A 41 5.92 -13.70 24.83
C LYS A 41 7.40 -13.60 24.49
N VAL A 42 7.73 -13.97 23.25
CA VAL A 42 9.04 -13.68 22.66
C VAL A 42 9.07 -12.16 22.43
N ASN A 43 9.80 -11.45 23.27
CA ASN A 43 10.11 -10.05 23.04
C ASN A 43 11.15 -9.99 21.92
N THR A 44 10.70 -9.97 20.67
CA THR A 44 11.57 -9.62 19.54
C THR A 44 12.08 -8.20 19.80
N SER A 45 13.36 -8.07 20.12
CA SER A 45 14.03 -6.79 20.34
C SER A 45 14.22 -6.06 19.01
N SER A 46 13.13 -5.65 18.39
CA SER A 46 13.16 -4.60 17.40
C SER A 46 13.36 -3.30 18.17
N LEU A 47 14.61 -2.87 18.30
CA LEU A 47 14.94 -1.47 18.59
C LEU A 47 14.39 -0.62 17.43
N ALA A 48 13.08 -0.44 17.40
CA ALA A 48 12.39 0.50 16.55
C ALA A 48 12.56 1.87 17.22
N THR A 49 13.69 2.49 16.94
CA THR A 49 13.84 3.94 17.05
C THR A 49 12.61 4.56 16.38
N THR A 50 11.74 5.14 17.21
CA THR A 50 10.70 6.12 16.88
C THR A 50 10.31 6.25 15.40
N ARG A 51 9.21 5.62 14.99
CA ARG A 51 8.30 6.05 13.89
C ARG A 51 8.94 6.45 12.55
N GLN A 52 10.11 5.94 12.18
CA GLN A 52 10.57 6.09 10.80
C GLN A 52 9.93 4.99 9.99
N HIS A 53 8.94 5.35 9.17
CA HIS A 53 8.42 4.48 8.14
C HIS A 53 9.55 4.26 7.13
N LEU A 54 10.44 3.30 7.42
CA LEU A 54 11.51 2.85 6.52
C LEU A 54 10.90 2.01 5.40
N SER A 55 9.89 2.56 4.72
CA SER A 55 9.34 2.02 3.49
C SER A 55 9.54 3.10 2.45
N GLY A 56 10.33 2.78 1.43
CA GLY A 56 10.74 3.76 0.46
C GLY A 56 11.76 3.19 -0.51
N PHE A 57 11.87 3.85 -1.66
CA PHE A 57 12.87 3.55 -2.65
C PHE A 57 13.86 4.71 -2.73
N HIS A 58 15.13 4.39 -2.93
CA HIS A 58 16.16 5.37 -3.20
C HIS A 58 16.55 5.33 -4.67
N LEU A 59 16.62 6.50 -5.31
CA LEU A 59 16.98 6.68 -6.72
C LEU A 59 18.42 7.16 -6.84
N ILE A 60 19.23 6.46 -7.64
CA ILE A 60 20.64 6.81 -7.87
C ILE A 60 20.92 6.87 -9.39
N PRO A 61 21.27 8.04 -9.95
CA PRO A 61 21.22 9.36 -9.31
C PRO A 61 19.76 9.83 -9.10
N PRO A 62 19.49 10.72 -8.13
CA PRO A 62 18.14 11.25 -7.91
C PRO A 62 17.67 12.20 -9.03
N ARG A 63 18.60 12.71 -9.84
CA ARG A 63 18.32 13.58 -10.99
C ARG A 63 19.27 13.24 -12.13
N VAL A 64 18.73 13.27 -13.34
CA VAL A 64 19.48 13.09 -14.59
C VAL A 64 19.37 14.36 -15.42
N MET A 65 20.49 14.80 -15.98
CA MET A 65 20.55 15.90 -16.94
C MET A 65 21.28 15.40 -18.18
N LEU A 66 20.61 15.42 -19.33
CA LEU A 66 21.19 14.92 -20.59
C LEU A 66 22.09 15.96 -21.30
N GLY A 67 22.02 17.23 -20.88
CA GLY A 67 22.81 18.31 -21.47
C GLY A 67 22.31 18.73 -22.86
N VAL A 68 23.24 19.08 -23.74
CA VAL A 68 22.95 19.48 -25.12
C VAL A 68 22.76 18.23 -25.98
N LEU A 69 21.57 18.07 -26.54
CA LEU A 69 21.20 16.93 -27.39
C LEU A 69 21.32 17.28 -28.87
N LYS A 70 21.74 16.30 -29.68
CA LYS A 70 21.73 16.42 -31.14
C LYS A 70 20.44 15.85 -31.71
N GLU A 71 19.91 16.51 -32.74
CA GLU A 71 18.75 16.05 -33.48
C GLU A 71 19.01 14.70 -34.15
N GLY A 72 17.98 13.85 -34.25
CA GLY A 72 18.06 12.52 -34.86
C GLY A 72 18.71 11.44 -34.00
N CYS A 73 19.14 11.77 -32.77
CA CYS A 73 19.75 10.82 -31.84
C CYS A 73 18.82 10.47 -30.67
N THR A 74 18.92 9.23 -30.18
CA THR A 74 18.25 8.80 -28.94
C THR A 74 19.28 8.70 -27.83
N TYR A 75 19.01 9.34 -26.70
CA TYR A 75 19.87 9.34 -25.53
C TYR A 75 19.21 8.55 -24.41
N ALA A 76 20.00 7.74 -23.70
CA ALA A 76 19.53 6.93 -22.59
C ALA A 76 20.36 7.24 -21.34
N ALA A 77 19.69 7.27 -20.20
CA ALA A 77 20.32 7.38 -18.89
C ALA A 77 19.70 6.36 -17.96
N THR A 78 20.54 5.67 -17.20
CA THR A 78 20.11 4.64 -16.26
C THR A 78 20.00 5.24 -14.87
N VAL A 79 18.87 4.98 -14.21
CA VAL A 79 18.67 5.30 -12.80
C VAL A 79 18.39 4.01 -12.05
N ILE A 80 19.11 3.81 -10.96
CA ILE A 80 18.96 2.65 -10.10
C ILE A 80 17.90 2.96 -9.04
N LEU A 81 16.89 2.11 -8.96
CA LEU A 81 15.89 2.14 -7.89
C LEU A 81 16.23 1.04 -6.88
N LYS A 82 16.57 1.43 -5.64
CA LYS A 82 16.89 0.50 -4.55
C LYS A 82 15.80 0.52 -3.49
N ASN A 83 15.27 -0.65 -3.14
CA ASN A 83 14.42 -0.79 -1.96
C ASN A 83 15.28 -0.65 -0.70
N VAL A 84 15.03 0.38 0.09
CA VAL A 84 15.74 0.64 1.36
C VAL A 84 14.92 0.20 2.57
N GLY A 85 13.72 -0.33 2.34
CA GLY A 85 12.86 -0.82 3.40
C GLY A 85 13.11 -2.28 3.77
N VAL A 86 12.51 -2.67 4.89
CA VAL A 86 12.65 -4.03 5.45
C VAL A 86 11.79 -5.05 4.69
N ASN A 87 10.77 -4.60 3.96
CA ASN A 87 9.82 -5.45 3.24
C ASN A 87 10.04 -5.40 1.72
N PHE A 88 9.79 -6.52 1.03
CA PHE A 88 9.70 -6.54 -0.43
C PHE A 88 8.60 -5.60 -0.91
N SER A 89 8.94 -4.72 -1.84
CA SER A 89 8.03 -3.70 -2.36
C SER A 89 8.00 -3.76 -3.88
N ARG A 90 6.84 -3.43 -4.45
CA ARG A 90 6.65 -3.32 -5.91
C ARG A 90 6.55 -1.85 -6.30
N PHE A 91 7.07 -1.51 -7.47
CA PHE A 91 6.97 -0.16 -8.02
C PHE A 91 6.35 -0.17 -9.41
N ARG A 92 5.75 0.96 -9.78
CA ARG A 92 5.27 1.23 -11.13
C ARG A 92 5.71 2.63 -11.51
N VAL A 93 6.32 2.77 -12.69
CA VAL A 93 6.68 4.10 -13.21
C VAL A 93 5.52 4.63 -14.04
N LYS A 94 5.05 5.84 -13.69
CA LYS A 94 4.12 6.60 -14.52
C LYS A 94 4.89 7.19 -15.69
N GLN A 95 4.48 6.85 -16.91
CA GLN A 95 5.13 7.38 -18.11
C GLN A 95 4.90 8.90 -18.23
N PRO A 96 5.91 9.67 -18.65
CA PRO A 96 5.73 11.07 -18.98
C PRO A 96 4.81 11.23 -20.20
N PRO A 97 4.19 12.40 -20.38
CA PRO A 97 3.36 12.66 -21.55
C PRO A 97 4.14 12.51 -22.87
N PRO A 98 3.52 12.00 -23.95
CA PRO A 98 4.23 11.77 -25.22
C PRO A 98 4.88 13.01 -25.83
N HIS A 99 4.30 14.19 -25.63
CA HIS A 99 4.83 15.47 -26.14
C HIS A 99 6.17 15.87 -25.51
N THR A 100 6.61 15.19 -24.44
CA THR A 100 7.92 15.44 -23.82
C THR A 100 9.08 14.80 -24.60
N GLY A 101 8.80 13.87 -25.51
CA GLY A 101 9.84 13.08 -26.19
C GLY A 101 10.60 12.12 -25.28
N LEU A 102 10.18 11.97 -24.02
CA LEU A 102 10.81 11.09 -23.04
C LEU A 102 10.05 9.78 -22.93
N ARG A 103 10.78 8.69 -22.68
CA ARG A 103 10.22 7.37 -22.38
C ARG A 103 10.99 6.73 -21.25
N VAL A 104 10.28 6.14 -20.30
CA VAL A 104 10.93 5.37 -19.23
C VAL A 104 10.79 3.89 -19.51
N MET A 105 11.91 3.19 -19.58
CA MET A 105 11.96 1.74 -19.73
C MET A 105 12.38 1.11 -18.40
N TYR A 106 11.60 0.14 -17.93
CA TYR A 106 11.92 -0.62 -16.71
C TYR A 106 11.29 -2.00 -16.79
N THR A 107 11.91 -2.96 -16.11
CA THR A 107 11.34 -4.30 -15.94
C THR A 107 10.52 -4.31 -14.65
N PRO A 108 9.20 -4.51 -14.71
CA PRO A 108 8.38 -4.60 -13.51
C PRO A 108 8.73 -5.89 -12.74
N GLY A 109 9.09 -5.76 -11.47
CA GLY A 109 9.45 -6.87 -10.59
C GLY A 109 9.48 -6.45 -9.12
N PRO A 110 9.53 -7.42 -8.18
CA PRO A 110 9.83 -7.12 -6.79
C PRO A 110 11.27 -6.57 -6.68
N VAL A 111 11.47 -5.54 -5.86
CA VAL A 111 12.75 -4.87 -5.63
C VAL A 111 13.21 -5.08 -4.19
#